data_AF-A0A3N5QYF5-F1
#
_entry.id   AF-A0A3N5QYF5-F1
#
_cell.length_a   1.000
_cell.length_b   1.000
_cell.length_c   1.000
_cell.angle_alpha   90.00
_cell.angle_beta   90.00
_cell.angle_gamma   90.00
#
_symmetry.space_group_name_H-M   'P 1'
#
loop_
_entity.id
_entity.type
_entity.pdbx_description
1 polymer ?
#
loop_
_entity_poly.entity_id
_entity_poly.type
_entity_poly.pdbx_seq_one_letter_code
_entity_poly.pdbx_strand_id
1 'polypeptide(L)'
;MTAGIVKREIRKGMSITEVAEALGSPNITDRDDQGRERWIYDKIATEASYSESQSSLFLILGGISNQSGASSVTQRTLTVIIKFDEKGKVESYSYHQSKF
;
A
#
# COMPACT_ATOMS: atom_id res chain seq x y z
N MET A 1 -1.32 -4.22 5.51
CA MET A 1 -1.16 -2.83 5.98
C MET A 1 -1.73 -1.86 4.94
N THR A 2 -2.44 -0.83 5.38
CA THR A 2 -2.96 0.26 4.54
C THR A 2 -2.63 1.59 5.19
N ALA A 3 -2.70 2.71 4.45
CA ALA A 3 -2.49 4.05 5.03
C ALA A 3 -3.47 4.35 6.18
N GLY A 4 -4.69 3.81 6.11
CA GLY A 4 -5.70 3.95 7.15
C GLY A 4 -5.31 3.28 8.46
N ILE A 5 -4.69 2.09 8.40
CA ILE A 5 -4.17 1.40 9.60
C ILE A 5 -3.07 2.24 10.24
N VAL A 6 -2.12 2.74 9.46
CA VAL A 6 -1.03 3.59 9.96
C VAL A 6 -1.57 4.84 10.66
N LYS A 7 -2.54 5.52 10.03
CA LYS A 7 -3.15 6.73 10.62
C LYS A 7 -3.92 6.45 11.92
N ARG A 8 -4.47 5.25 12.08
CA ARG A 8 -5.26 4.86 13.25
C ARG A 8 -4.38 4.38 14.41
N GLU A 9 -3.39 3.54 14.11
CA GLU A 9 -2.58 2.83 15.11
C GLU A 9 -1.34 3.62 15.54
N ILE A 10 -0.73 4.44 14.67
CA ILE A 10 0.54 5.12 14.99
C ILE A 10 0.32 6.52 15.56
N ARG A 11 1.03 6.80 16.66
CA ARG A 11 1.03 8.08 17.37
C ARG A 11 2.45 8.46 17.79
N LYS A 12 2.70 9.76 17.91
CA LYS A 12 3.95 10.27 18.52
C LYS A 12 4.09 9.74 19.95
N GLY A 13 5.31 9.36 20.33
CA GLY A 13 5.65 8.84 21.66
C GLY A 13 5.49 7.33 21.84
N MET A 14 4.91 6.61 20.86
CA MET A 14 4.90 5.13 20.89
C MET A 14 6.32 4.58 20.86
N SER A 15 6.59 3.53 21.61
CA SER A 15 7.87 2.80 21.52
C SER A 15 7.96 2.02 20.21
N ILE A 16 9.20 1.72 19.81
CA ILE A 16 9.50 0.79 18.72
C ILE A 16 8.72 -0.52 18.87
N THR A 17 8.64 -1.08 20.09
CA THR A 17 7.90 -2.32 20.36
C THR A 17 6.40 -2.16 20.05
N GLU A 18 5.76 -1.09 20.53
CA GLU A 18 4.34 -0.84 20.25
C GLU A 18 4.08 -0.65 18.75
N VAL A 19 5.02 -0.02 18.02
CA VAL A 19 4.93 0.10 16.56
C VAL A 19 5.06 -1.26 15.87
N ALA A 20 6.00 -2.11 16.32
CA ALA A 20 6.19 -3.45 15.80
C ALA A 20 4.98 -4.36 16.06
N GLU A 21 4.33 -4.23 17.21
CA GLU A 21 3.09 -4.94 17.53
C GLU A 21 1.92 -4.48 16.64
N ALA A 22 1.85 -3.17 16.36
CA ALA A 22 0.77 -2.60 15.56
C ALA A 22 0.92 -2.86 14.05
N LEU A 23 2.14 -2.77 13.50
CA LEU A 23 2.40 -2.83 12.06
C LEU A 23 3.17 -4.07 11.61
N GLY A 24 3.78 -4.80 12.54
CA GLY A 24 4.74 -5.86 12.24
C GLY A 24 6.16 -5.33 12.00
N SER A 25 7.02 -6.24 11.55
CA SER A 25 8.41 -5.91 11.20
C SER A 25 8.47 -5.01 9.95
N PRO A 26 9.34 -3.98 9.96
CA PRO A 26 9.55 -3.13 8.80
C PRO A 26 10.26 -3.87 7.68
N ASN A 27 10.15 -3.33 6.47
CA ASN A 27 10.93 -3.80 5.32
C ASN A 27 12.38 -3.34 5.40
N ILE A 28 12.62 -2.12 5.89
CA ILE A 28 13.94 -1.51 6.00
C ILE A 28 14.05 -0.81 7.36
N THR A 29 15.20 -0.98 8.00
CA THR A 29 15.62 -0.19 9.16
C THR A 29 16.88 0.57 8.80
N ASP A 30 16.96 1.82 9.24
CA ASP A 30 18.08 2.69 8.95
C ASP A 30 18.34 3.63 10.13
N ARG A 31 19.54 4.22 10.21
CA ARG A 31 19.87 5.24 11.21
C ARG A 31 20.34 6.51 10.53
N ASP A 32 19.95 7.65 11.08
CA ASP A 32 20.49 8.93 10.63
C ASP A 32 21.86 9.25 11.26
N ASP A 33 22.46 10.36 10.85
CA ASP A 33 23.78 10.80 11.34
C ASP A 33 23.81 11.08 12.86
N GLN A 34 22.63 11.22 13.49
CA GLN A 34 22.47 11.40 14.94
C GLN A 34 22.18 10.07 15.66
N GLY A 35 22.21 8.94 14.94
CA GLY A 35 21.94 7.61 15.47
C GLY A 35 20.45 7.31 15.66
N ARG A 36 19.55 8.20 15.23
CA ARG A 36 18.10 7.99 15.34
C ARG A 36 17.62 6.96 14.33
N GLU A 37 16.82 6.03 14.81
CA GLU A 37 16.32 4.93 14.01
C GLU A 37 15.13 5.37 13.14
N ARG A 38 15.07 4.83 11.92
CA ARG A 38 13.97 5.01 10.98
C ARG A 38 13.52 3.67 10.46
N TRP A 39 12.22 3.44 10.50
CA TRP A 39 11.60 2.24 9.95
C TRP A 39 10.80 2.58 8.72
N ILE A 40 11.01 1.81 7.65
CA ILE A 40 10.30 1.98 6.39
C ILE A 40 9.50 0.71 6.11
N TYR A 41 8.23 0.92 5.80
CA TYR A 41 7.33 -0.13 5.35
C TYR A 41 6.89 0.16 3.93
N ASP A 42 6.90 -0.86 3.08
CA ASP A 42 6.42 -0.79 1.71
C ASP A 42 5.29 -1.79 1.47
N LYS A 43 4.37 -1.43 0.58
CA LYS A 43 3.35 -2.35 0.09
C LYS A 43 3.00 -2.04 -1.35
N ILE A 44 2.99 -3.08 -2.16
CA ILE A 44 2.50 -3.05 -3.54
C ILE A 44 1.29 -3.99 -3.62
N ALA A 45 0.19 -3.50 -4.20
CA ALA A 45 -1.01 -4.28 -4.49
C ALA A 45 -1.32 -4.16 -5.98
N THR A 46 -1.70 -5.26 -6.62
CA THR A 46 -2.10 -5.30 -8.03
C THR A 46 -3.53 -5.82 -8.12
N GLU A 47 -4.38 -5.07 -8.80
CA GLU A 47 -5.80 -5.40 -9.02
C GLU A 47 -6.04 -5.51 -10.52
N ALA A 48 -6.43 -6.70 -10.99
CA ALA A 48 -6.88 -6.90 -12.37
C ALA A 48 -8.40 -6.84 -12.43
N SER A 49 -8.93 -6.03 -13.34
CA SER A 49 -10.35 -5.95 -13.66
C SER A 49 -10.57 -6.38 -15.10
N TYR A 50 -11.59 -7.21 -15.31
CA TYR A 50 -11.96 -7.73 -16.62
C TYR A 50 -13.45 -7.42 -16.83
N SER A 51 -13.76 -6.68 -17.90
CA SER A 51 -15.13 -6.32 -18.25
C SER A 51 -15.53 -7.06 -19.52
N GLU A 52 -16.48 -8.00 -19.38
CA GLU A 52 -17.16 -8.63 -20.51
C GLU A 52 -18.53 -7.98 -20.73
N SER A 53 -18.68 -7.25 -21.83
CA SER A 53 -20.00 -6.85 -22.32
C SER A 53 -20.62 -8.01 -23.10
N GLN A 54 -21.33 -8.91 -22.40
CA GLN A 54 -22.25 -9.84 -23.06
C GLN A 54 -23.47 -9.08 -23.56
N SER A 55 -23.39 -8.54 -24.78
CA SER A 55 -24.58 -8.09 -25.50
C SER A 55 -25.35 -9.32 -25.95
N SER A 56 -26.45 -9.58 -25.25
CA SER A 56 -27.42 -10.65 -25.49
C SER A 56 -28.18 -10.55 -26.83
N LEU A 57 -27.87 -9.54 -27.66
CA LEU A 57 -28.44 -9.38 -29.00
C LEU A 57 -27.69 -10.14 -30.11
N PHE A 58 -26.53 -10.73 -29.84
CA PHE A 58 -25.65 -11.27 -30.89
C PHE A 58 -25.95 -12.72 -31.34
N LEU A 59 -26.86 -13.46 -30.70
CA LEU A 59 -27.18 -14.83 -31.13
C LEU A 59 -28.09 -14.92 -32.37
N ILE A 60 -28.61 -13.81 -32.89
CA ILE A 60 -29.56 -13.83 -34.02
C ILE A 60 -28.88 -13.63 -35.38
N LEU A 61 -27.62 -13.18 -35.43
CA LEU A 61 -26.96 -12.83 -36.70
C LEU A 61 -25.57 -13.49 -36.74
N GLY A 62 -25.44 -14.57 -37.52
CA GLY A 62 -24.26 -15.42 -37.64
C GLY A 62 -23.01 -14.76 -38.22
N GLY A 63 -22.48 -13.74 -37.54
CA GLY A 63 -21.26 -13.03 -37.87
C GLY A 63 -20.18 -13.27 -36.83
N ILE A 64 -18.98 -13.60 -37.30
CA ILE A 64 -17.74 -13.80 -36.54
C ILE A 64 -17.54 -12.61 -35.58
N SER A 65 -17.54 -12.86 -34.28
CA SER A 65 -17.41 -11.83 -33.24
C SER A 65 -15.95 -11.59 -32.89
N ASN A 66 -15.45 -10.38 -33.15
CA ASN A 66 -14.25 -9.89 -32.48
C ASN A 66 -14.62 -9.56 -31.03
N GLN A 67 -14.28 -10.46 -30.13
CA GLN A 67 -14.52 -10.35 -28.69
C GLN A 67 -13.56 -9.30 -28.12
N SER A 68 -13.99 -8.03 -28.05
CA SER A 68 -13.22 -6.96 -27.42
C SER A 68 -13.45 -6.98 -25.91
N GLY A 69 -12.72 -7.83 -25.18
CA GLY A 69 -12.65 -7.77 -23.72
C GLY A 69 -11.76 -6.61 -23.28
N ALA A 70 -12.26 -5.72 -22.42
CA ALA A 70 -11.44 -4.69 -21.80
C ALA A 70 -10.81 -5.26 -20.51
N SER A 71 -9.49 -5.40 -20.49
CA SER A 71 -8.74 -5.71 -19.27
C SER A 71 -8.06 -4.43 -18.76
N SER A 72 -8.15 -4.19 -17.46
CA SER A 72 -7.46 -3.08 -16.80
C SER A 72 -6.74 -3.60 -15.57
N VAL A 73 -5.43 -3.36 -15.52
CA VAL A 73 -4.57 -3.66 -14.37
C VAL A 73 -4.28 -2.35 -13.66
N THR A 74 -4.59 -2.31 -12.37
CA THR A 74 -4.30 -1.19 -11.47
C THR A 74 -3.24 -1.63 -10.48
N GLN A 75 -2.23 -0.79 -10.27
CA GLN A 75 -1.26 -0.98 -9.20
C GLN A 75 -1.42 0.11 -8.14
N ARG A 76 -1.30 -0.27 -6.87
CA ARG A 76 -1.31 0.63 -5.72
C ARG A 76 -0.03 0.42 -4.93
N THR A 77 0.62 1.52 -4.59
CA THR A 77 1.82 1.53 -3.76
C THR A 77 1.56 2.33 -2.49
N LEU A 78 2.16 1.89 -1.39
CA LEU A 78 2.17 2.56 -0.10
C LEU A 78 3.57 2.48 0.49
N THR A 79 4.14 3.62 0.82
CA THR A 79 5.37 3.74 1.60
C THR A 79 5.06 4.46 2.90
N VAL A 80 5.53 3.93 4.02
CA VAL A 80 5.38 4.53 5.35
C VAL A 80 6.77 4.68 5.94
N ILE A 81 7.07 5.85 6.48
CA ILE A 81 8.34 6.14 7.14
C ILE A 81 8.01 6.57 8.57
N ILE A 82 8.60 5.88 9.54
CA ILE A 82 8.50 6.21 10.96
C ILE A 82 9.89 6.56 11.46
N LYS A 83 10.04 7.72 12.08
CA LYS A 83 11.28 8.18 12.70
C LYS A 83 11.14 8.08 14.22
N PHE A 84 12.16 7.53 14.86
CA PHE A 84 12.26 7.42 16.30
C PHE A 84 13.26 8.43 16.85
N ASP A 85 13.03 8.89 18.07
CA ASP A 85 14.00 9.67 18.83
C ASP A 85 15.09 8.77 19.45
N GLU A 86 16.06 9.38 20.14
CA GLU A 86 17.15 8.68 20.83
C GLU A 86 16.67 7.70 21.91
N LYS A 87 15.43 7.84 22.39
CA LYS A 87 14.81 6.96 23.40
C LYS A 87 14.00 5.83 22.75
N GLY A 88 14.04 5.70 21.42
CA GLY A 88 13.27 4.70 20.69
C GLY A 88 11.76 4.98 20.70
N LYS A 89 11.35 6.25 20.80
CA LYS A 89 9.95 6.68 20.74
C LYS A 89 9.65 7.38 19.42
N VAL A 90 8.44 7.22 18.89
CA VAL A 90 8.02 7.84 17.62
C VAL A 90 8.11 9.36 17.73
N GLU A 91 9.06 9.94 17.00
CA GLU A 91 9.23 11.39 16.86
C GLU A 91 8.27 11.93 15.78
N SER A 92 8.24 11.26 14.64
CA SER A 92 7.42 11.62 13.49
C SER A 92 7.13 10.43 12.59
N TYR A 93 6.09 10.54 11.77
CA TYR A 93 5.76 9.55 10.75
C TYR A 93 5.14 10.23 9.52
N SER A 94 5.38 9.66 8.35
CA SER A 94 4.83 10.10 7.08
C SER A 94 4.46 8.89 6.22
N TYR A 95 3.57 9.11 5.25
CA TYR A 95 3.22 8.09 4.28
C TYR A 95 3.03 8.70 2.90
N HIS A 96 3.31 7.90 1.87
CA HIS A 96 3.08 8.23 0.48
C HIS A 96 2.29 7.08 -0.16
N GLN A 97 1.22 7.40 -0.88
CA GLN A 97 0.42 6.41 -1.60
C GLN A 97 0.24 6.84 -3.05
N SER A 98 0.37 5.91 -3.98
CA SER A 98 0.15 6.15 -5.41
C SER A 98 -0.68 5.03 -6.03
N LYS A 99 -1.43 5.36 -7.08
CA LYS A 99 -2.25 4.44 -7.87
C LYS A 99 -2.06 4.77 -9.35
N PHE A 100 -1.75 3.79 -10.17
CA PHE A 100 -1.62 3.92 -11.62
C PHE A 100 -2.11 2.67 -12.34
#